data_AF-A0A7V9CJR0-F1
#
_entry.id   AF-A0A7V9CJR0-F1
#
_cell.length_a   1.000
_cell.length_b   1.000
_cell.length_c   1.000
_cell.angle_alpha   90.00
_cell.angle_beta   90.00
_cell.angle_gamma   90.00
#
_symmetry.space_group_name_H-M   'P 1'
#
loop_
_entity.id
_entity.type
_entity.pdbx_description
1 polymer ?
#
loop_
_entity_poly.entity_id
_entity_poly.type
_entity_poly.pdbx_seq_one_letter_code
_entity_poly.pdbx_strand_id
1 'polypeptide(L)' 'MLRLMAAGLSNREVAAAFGTGEAPDKSQVSSIMSKLGVRDRVRAVLRALEKGYL' A
#
# COMPACT_ATOMS: atom_id res chain seq x y z
N MET A 1 -1.35 -2.00 5.47
CA MET A 1 -1.22 -1.08 4.32
C MET A 1 -1.55 -1.76 3.00
N LEU A 2 -0.80 -2.81 2.59
CA LEU A 2 -1.08 -3.58 1.36
C LEU A 2 -2.50 -4.15 1.28
N ARG A 3 -3.02 -4.69 2.38
CA ARG A 3 -4.41 -5.19 2.47
C ARG A 3 -5.47 -4.11 2.29
N LEU A 4 -5.18 -2.88 2.74
CA LEU A 4 -6.04 -1.72 2.52
C LEU A 4 -5.94 -1.23 1.06
N MET A 5 -4.72 -1.20 0.51
CA MET A 5 -4.52 -0.89 -0.91
C MET A 5 -5.21 -1.89 -1.83
N ALA A 6 -5.22 -3.18 -1.45
CA ALA A 6 -5.91 -4.27 -2.14
C ALA A 6 -7.43 -4.18 -2.03
N ALA A 7 -7.95 -3.68 -0.91
CA ALA A 7 -9.35 -3.32 -0.74
C ALA A 7 -9.76 -2.04 -1.48
N GLY A 8 -8.86 -1.46 -2.29
CA GLY A 8 -9.14 -0.28 -3.13
C GLY A 8 -9.00 1.06 -2.42
N LEU A 9 -8.67 1.09 -1.13
CA LEU A 9 -8.58 2.34 -0.36
C LEU A 9 -7.51 3.28 -0.95
N SER A 10 -7.84 4.56 -1.03
CA SER A 10 -6.91 5.64 -1.39
C SER A 10 -5.90 5.88 -0.29
N ASN A 11 -4.76 6.49 -0.59
CA ASN A 11 -3.73 6.77 0.42
C ASN A 11 -4.31 7.50 1.65
N ARG A 12 -5.24 8.45 1.46
CA ARG A 12 -5.91 9.17 2.55
C ARG A 12 -6.76 8.24 3.44
N GLU A 13 -7.44 7.29 2.84
CA GLU A 13 -8.27 6.31 3.57
C GLU A 13 -7.40 5.25 4.25
N VAL A 14 -6.29 4.86 3.61
CA VAL A 14 -5.26 4.01 4.23
C VAL A 14 -4.71 4.68 5.49
N ALA A 15 -4.39 5.97 5.43
CA ALA A 15 -3.95 6.74 6.60
C ALA A 15 -4.99 6.81 7.70
N ALA A 16 -6.24 7.12 7.34
CA ALA A 16 -7.35 7.13 8.30
C ALA A 16 -7.47 5.78 9.01
N ALA A 17 -7.28 4.67 8.29
CA ALA A 17 -7.29 3.33 8.88
C ALA A 17 -6.07 3.02 9.77
N PHE A 18 -4.96 3.76 9.64
CA PHE A 18 -3.81 3.65 10.55
C PHE A 18 -3.97 4.51 11.82
N GLY A 19 -5.05 5.30 11.94
CA GLY A 19 -5.26 6.20 13.08
C GLY A 19 -4.35 7.42 13.09
N THR A 20 -3.39 7.50 12.16
CA THR A 20 -2.67 8.71 11.83
C THR A 20 -3.60 9.56 10.98
N GLY A 21 -4.16 10.65 11.49
CA GLY A 21 -5.01 11.57 10.72
C GLY A 21 -4.34 12.21 9.49
N GLU A 22 -3.11 11.81 9.18
CA GLU A 22 -2.26 12.29 8.10
C GLU A 22 -2.02 11.17 7.08
N ALA A 23 -2.14 11.50 5.78
CA ALA A 23 -1.85 10.57 4.68
C ALA A 23 -0.48 9.88 4.92
N PRO A 24 -0.31 8.60 4.58
CA PRO A 24 0.97 7.94 4.74
C PRO A 24 1.98 8.74 3.95
N ASP A 25 3.08 9.12 4.59
CA ASP A 25 4.11 9.86 3.91
C ASP A 25 4.52 9.10 2.63
N LYS A 26 4.78 9.85 1.55
CA LYS A 26 5.11 9.26 0.25
C LYS A 26 6.30 8.28 0.36
N SER A 27 7.19 8.47 1.34
CA SER A 27 8.30 7.57 1.64
C SER A 27 7.85 6.17 2.08
N GLN A 28 6.76 6.05 2.84
CA GLN A 28 6.28 4.76 3.34
C GLN A 28 5.67 3.93 2.20
N VAL A 29 4.89 4.57 1.32
CA VAL A 29 4.36 3.94 0.10
C VAL A 29 5.49 3.57 -0.85
N SER A 30 6.44 4.48 -1.10
CA SER A 30 7.61 4.22 -1.95
C SER A 30 8.49 3.10 -1.39
N SER A 31 8.70 3.01 -0.08
CA SER A 31 9.46 1.92 0.54
C SER A 31 8.80 0.56 0.31
N ILE A 32 7.47 0.49 0.43
CA ILE A 32 6.72 -0.76 0.17
C ILE A 32 6.79 -1.12 -1.32
N MET A 33 6.60 -0.15 -2.20
CA MET A 33 6.70 -0.33 -3.66
C MET A 33 8.10 -0.81 -4.07
N SER A 34 9.16 -0.20 -3.54
CA SER A 34 10.55 -0.62 -3.77
C SER A 34 10.83 -2.03 -3.24
N LYS A 35 10.34 -2.37 -2.04
CA LYS A 35 10.50 -3.72 -1.47
C LYS A 35 9.78 -4.80 -2.29
N LEU A 36 8.66 -4.45 -2.92
CA LEU A 36 7.92 -5.34 -3.83
C LEU A 36 8.48 -5.32 -5.26
N GLY A 37 9.36 -4.37 -5.59
CA GLY A 37 9.90 -4.18 -6.94
C GLY A 37 8.83 -3.74 -7.95
N VAL A 38 7.87 -2.94 -7.52
CA VAL A 38 6.70 -2.52 -8.31
C VAL A 38 6.64 -1.00 -8.40
N ARG A 39 6.09 -0.49 -9.51
CA ARG A 39 6.00 0.96 -9.80
C ARG A 39 4.60 1.53 -9.66
N ASP A 40 3.61 0.66 -9.50
CA ASP A 40 2.20 0.99 -9.49
C ASP A 40 1.49 0.19 -8.38
N ARG A 41 0.41 0.78 -7.85
CA ARG A 41 -0.38 0.22 -6.76
C ARG A 41 -1.08 -1.08 -7.14
N VAL A 42 -1.57 -1.21 -8.37
CA VAL A 42 -2.26 -2.42 -8.83
C VAL A 42 -1.25 -3.56 -8.90
N ARG A 43 -0.07 -3.29 -9.46
CA ARG A 43 1.03 -4.24 -9.50
C ARG A 43 1.54 -4.59 -8.10
N ALA A 44 1.52 -3.65 -7.15
CA ALA A 44 1.84 -3.94 -5.75
C ALA A 44 0.86 -4.92 -5.11
N VAL A 45 -0.44 -4.74 -5.34
CA VAL A 45 -1.49 -5.65 -4.85
C VAL A 45 -1.34 -7.04 -5.46
N LEU A 46 -1.17 -7.13 -6.79
CA LEU A 46 -0.93 -8.40 -7.49
C LEU A 46 0.32 -9.10 -6.94
N ARG A 47 1.43 -8.38 -6.82
CA ARG A 47 2.69 -8.92 -6.31
C ARG A 47 2.57 -9.41 -4.87
N ALA A 48 1.77 -8.73 -4.06
CA ALA A 48 1.49 -9.12 -2.68
C ALA A 48 0.67 -10.41 -2.63
N LEU A 49 -0.32 -10.54 -3.51
CA LEU A 49 -1.10 -11.76 -3.70
C LEU A 49 -0.21 -12.93 -4.13
N GLU A 50 0.61 -12.73 -5.16
CA GLU A 50 1.55 -13.75 -5.66
C GLU A 50 2.56 -14.20 -4.60
N LYS A 51 2.96 -13.30 -3.69
CA LYS A 51 3.92 -13.60 -2.62
C LYS A 51 3.25 -14.10 -1.33
N GLY A 52 1.92 -14.17 -1.25
CA GLY A 52 1.20 -14.58 -0.04
C GLY A 52 1.22 -13.53 1.09
N TYR A 53 1.38 -12.25 0.77
CA TYR A 53 1.34 -11.13 1.72
C TYR A 53 -0.07 -10.55 1.95
N LEU A 54 -1.11 -11.16 1.37
CA LEU A 54 -2.52 -10.77 1.48
C LEU A 54 -3.35 -11.87 2.15
#